data_AF-A0A2V9KWI6-F1
#
_entry.id   AF-A0A2V9KWI6-F1
#
_cell.length_a   1.000
_cell.length_b   1.000
_cell.length_c   1.000
_cell.angle_alpha   90.00
_cell.angle_beta   90.00
_cell.angle_gamma   90.00
#
_symmetry.space_group_name_H-M   'P 1'
#
loop_
_entity.id
_entity.type
_entity.pdbx_description
1 polymer ?
#
loop_
_entity_poly.entity_id
_entity_poly.type
_entity_poly.pdbx_seq_one_letter_code
_entity_poly.pdbx_strand_id
1 'polypeptide(L)'
;MRHLPLILKNCWRNRRRTALTVLSIGVSLCLLGVLMAIYHAFYFAAPPPGTELRLVTRNRVSLARPLPQYYGQKIRAIPGVREVEIEQWFGGKYIDDRPEHMFARMAIEPDKFFIIYPEVKIRDEQKKAFQQERSACIAGKELAQKLHWNLSDRITIKGDIFPVNLEFTLRGIFESPCAGFSNLMTFG
;
A
#
# COMPACT_ATOMS: atom_id res chain seq x y z
N MET A 1 0.67 -56.29 1.23
CA MET A 1 1.14 -55.51 0.06
C MET A 1 1.50 -56.43 -1.13
N ARG A 2 0.60 -57.32 -1.58
CA ARG A 2 0.93 -58.35 -2.61
C ARG A 2 0.54 -57.97 -4.06
N HIS A 3 -0.22 -56.89 -4.25
CA HIS A 3 -0.80 -56.49 -5.55
C HIS A 3 -0.21 -55.20 -6.15
N LEU A 4 0.56 -54.42 -5.37
CA LEU A 4 1.33 -53.25 -5.85
C LEU A 4 2.20 -53.54 -7.08
N PRO A 5 2.99 -54.62 -7.15
CA PRO A 5 3.84 -54.88 -8.32
C PRO A 5 3.03 -55.20 -9.58
N LEU A 6 1.83 -55.78 -9.44
CA LEU A 6 0.94 -56.08 -10.57
C LEU A 6 0.27 -54.82 -11.13
N ILE A 7 -0.08 -53.87 -10.25
CA ILE A 7 -0.65 -52.57 -10.63
C ILE A 7 0.42 -51.72 -11.34
N LEU A 8 1.64 -51.64 -10.79
CA LEU A 8 2.76 -50.93 -11.43
C LEU A 8 3.10 -51.52 -12.82
N LYS A 9 3.11 -52.85 -12.95
CA LYS A 9 3.39 -53.53 -14.24
C LYS A 9 2.30 -53.26 -15.29
N ASN A 10 1.03 -53.13 -14.89
CA ASN A 10 -0.07 -52.76 -15.78
C ASN A 10 -0.02 -51.27 -16.18
N CYS A 11 0.32 -50.38 -15.24
CA CYS A 11 0.53 -48.95 -15.52
C CYS A 11 1.66 -48.68 -16.52
N TRP A 12 2.73 -49.49 -16.47
CA TRP A 12 3.87 -49.39 -17.38
C TRP A 12 3.61 -49.97 -18.79
N ARG A 13 2.54 -50.78 -18.94
CA ARG A 13 2.16 -51.41 -20.23
C ARG A 13 1.61 -50.40 -21.23
N ASN A 14 1.03 -49.30 -20.76
CA ASN A 14 0.55 -48.22 -21.62
C ASN A 14 1.03 -46.85 -21.10
N ARG A 15 2.35 -46.65 -21.17
CA ARG A 15 3.09 -45.52 -20.56
C ARG A 15 2.48 -44.15 -20.89
N ARG A 16 2.03 -43.95 -22.14
CA ARG A 16 1.45 -42.68 -22.60
C ARG A 16 0.14 -42.36 -21.88
N ARG A 17 -0.76 -43.33 -21.76
CA ARG A 17 -2.06 -43.13 -21.10
C ARG A 17 -1.88 -42.86 -19.61
N THR A 18 -1.08 -43.67 -18.93
CA THR A 18 -0.81 -43.50 -17.49
C THR A 18 -0.12 -42.17 -17.20
N ALA A 19 0.85 -41.76 -18.02
CA ALA A 19 1.54 -40.47 -17.86
C ALA A 19 0.57 -39.30 -18.05
N LEU A 20 -0.31 -39.33 -19.06
CA LEU A 20 -1.30 -38.26 -19.27
C LEU A 20 -2.29 -38.14 -18.11
N THR A 21 -2.76 -39.25 -17.54
CA THR A 21 -3.71 -39.21 -16.41
C THR A 21 -3.03 -38.71 -15.13
N VAL A 22 -1.81 -39.16 -14.83
CA VAL A 22 -1.05 -38.69 -13.67
C VAL A 22 -0.67 -37.23 -13.82
N LEU A 23 -0.26 -36.80 -15.02
CA LEU A 23 0.06 -35.40 -15.31
C LEU A 23 -1.18 -34.53 -15.17
N SER A 24 -2.33 -34.96 -15.69
CA SER A 24 -3.59 -34.22 -15.55
C SER A 24 -3.97 -34.01 -14.08
N ILE A 25 -3.93 -35.07 -13.26
CA ILE A 25 -4.20 -34.98 -11.82
C ILE A 25 -3.15 -34.09 -11.13
N GLY A 26 -1.87 -34.25 -11.47
CA GLY A 26 -0.77 -33.46 -10.93
C GLY A 26 -0.92 -31.96 -11.23
N VAL A 27 -1.30 -31.61 -12.47
CA VAL A 27 -1.58 -30.23 -12.88
C VAL A 27 -2.76 -29.67 -12.09
N SER A 28 -3.87 -30.41 -11.95
CA SER A 28 -5.03 -29.96 -11.17
C SER A 28 -4.69 -29.69 -9.70
N LEU A 29 -3.91 -30.59 -9.06
CA LEU A 29 -3.48 -30.40 -7.67
C LEU A 29 -2.48 -29.24 -7.53
N CYS A 30 -1.57 -29.07 -8.48
CA CYS A 30 -0.65 -27.94 -8.51
C CYS A 30 -1.41 -26.61 -8.61
N LEU A 31 -2.39 -26.53 -9.50
CA LEU A 31 -3.20 -25.34 -9.71
C LEU A 31 -4.03 -24.98 -8.47
N LEU A 32 -4.58 -25.98 -7.79
CA LEU A 32 -5.23 -25.82 -6.49
C LEU A 32 -4.25 -25.34 -5.41
N GLY A 33 -3.06 -25.92 -5.35
CA GLY A 33 -2.01 -25.53 -4.40
C GLY A 33 -1.56 -24.08 -4.59
N VAL A 34 -1.36 -23.65 -5.84
CA VAL A 34 -1.04 -22.27 -6.19
C VAL A 34 -2.19 -21.33 -5.80
N LEU A 35 -3.43 -21.70 -6.11
CA LEU A 35 -4.60 -20.89 -5.72
C LEU A 35 -4.70 -20.74 -4.20
N MET A 36 -4.49 -21.82 -3.44
CA MET A 36 -4.47 -21.80 -1.98
C MET A 36 -3.33 -20.94 -1.43
N ALA A 37 -2.13 -21.03 -2.02
CA ALA A 37 -1.00 -20.20 -1.62
C ALA A 37 -1.26 -18.71 -1.86
N ILE A 38 -1.84 -18.36 -3.01
CA ILE A 38 -2.22 -16.98 -3.34
C ILE A 38 -3.32 -16.49 -2.40
N TYR A 39 -4.34 -17.31 -2.14
CA TYR A 39 -5.41 -17.00 -1.19
C TYR A 39 -4.82 -16.76 0.21
N HIS A 40 -3.93 -17.64 0.67
CA HIS A 40 -3.30 -17.49 1.98
C HIS A 40 -2.45 -16.22 2.06
N ALA A 41 -1.69 -15.90 1.01
CA ALA A 41 -0.88 -14.69 0.96
C ALA A 41 -1.71 -13.41 1.03
N PHE A 42 -2.91 -13.38 0.41
CA PHE A 42 -3.76 -12.19 0.45
C PHE A 42 -4.56 -12.04 1.74
N TYR A 43 -5.07 -13.14 2.32
CA TYR A 43 -6.01 -13.08 3.44
C TYR A 43 -5.40 -13.36 4.81
N PHE A 44 -4.25 -14.03 4.87
CA PHE A 44 -3.61 -14.44 6.12
C PHE A 44 -2.23 -13.81 6.32
N ALA A 45 -1.81 -12.89 5.45
CA ALA A 45 -0.71 -12.00 5.79
C ALA A 45 -1.12 -11.20 7.04
N ALA A 46 -0.45 -11.46 8.16
CA ALA A 46 -0.74 -10.78 9.41
C ALA A 46 -0.63 -9.26 9.17
N PRO A 47 -1.66 -8.46 9.48
CA PRO A 47 -1.54 -7.02 9.40
C PRO A 47 -0.39 -6.57 10.31
N PRO A 48 0.43 -5.58 9.88
CA PRO A 48 1.43 -5.00 10.76
C PRO A 48 0.77 -4.54 12.07
N PRO A 49 1.40 -4.76 13.23
CA PRO A 49 0.82 -4.40 14.51
C PRO A 49 0.44 -2.91 14.54
N GLY A 50 -0.79 -2.60 14.94
CA GLY A 50 -1.38 -1.26 14.95
C GLY A 50 -2.32 -0.97 13.78
N THR A 51 -2.31 -1.76 12.71
CA THR A 51 -3.25 -1.60 11.59
C THR A 51 -4.68 -2.03 11.97
N GLU A 52 -4.80 -2.97 12.90
CA GLU A 52 -6.08 -3.56 13.34
C GLU A 52 -7.05 -2.57 14.01
N LEU A 53 -6.54 -1.43 14.49
CA LEU A 53 -7.33 -0.38 15.13
C LEU A 53 -7.64 0.80 14.21
N ARG A 54 -7.20 0.77 12.94
CA ARG A 54 -7.43 1.85 11.98
C ARG A 54 -8.63 1.53 11.07
N LEU A 55 -9.56 2.47 11.00
CA LEU A 55 -10.72 2.38 10.12
C LEU A 55 -10.69 3.51 9.09
N VAL A 56 -10.67 3.15 7.81
CA VAL A 56 -10.71 4.12 6.70
C VAL A 56 -12.16 4.31 6.25
N THR A 57 -12.66 5.53 6.36
CA THR A 57 -14.00 5.91 5.86
C THR A 57 -13.89 6.60 4.50
N ARG A 58 -14.69 6.17 3.52
CA ARG A 58 -14.74 6.77 2.18
C ARG A 58 -16.18 6.97 1.73
N ASN A 59 -16.37 7.80 0.71
CA ASN A 59 -17.68 7.93 0.08
C ASN A 59 -18.10 6.58 -0.55
N ARG A 60 -19.35 6.16 -0.29
CA ARG A 60 -19.90 4.88 -0.78
C ARG A 60 -19.89 4.78 -2.31
N VAL A 61 -20.07 5.90 -3.01
CA VAL A 61 -20.26 5.92 -4.46
C VAL A 61 -18.93 5.93 -5.21
N SER A 62 -17.99 6.78 -4.80
CA SER A 62 -16.70 6.92 -5.50
C SER A 62 -15.64 7.59 -4.63
N LEU A 63 -14.39 7.14 -4.75
CA LEU A 63 -13.23 7.81 -4.14
C LEU A 63 -13.00 9.22 -4.72
N ALA A 64 -13.47 9.48 -5.94
CA ALA A 64 -13.34 10.80 -6.57
C ALA A 64 -14.25 11.86 -5.92
N ARG A 65 -15.20 11.46 -5.05
CA ARG A 65 -16.06 12.39 -4.31
C ARG A 65 -15.55 12.52 -2.88
N PRO A 66 -15.00 13.67 -2.48
CA PRO A 66 -14.51 13.87 -1.13
C PRO A 66 -15.66 13.78 -0.11
N LEU A 67 -15.33 13.33 1.10
CA LEU A 67 -16.26 13.40 2.22
C LEU A 67 -16.26 14.82 2.80
N PRO A 68 -17.43 15.40 3.11
CA PRO A 68 -17.50 16.66 3.84
C PRO A 68 -16.77 16.60 5.18
N GLN A 69 -15.94 17.61 5.47
CA GLN A 69 -15.10 17.68 6.68
C GLN A 69 -15.89 17.55 8.00
N TYR A 70 -17.16 17.99 8.04
CA TYR A 70 -17.97 17.92 9.26
C TYR A 70 -18.16 16.48 9.78
N TYR A 71 -18.05 15.46 8.92
CA TYR A 71 -18.13 14.07 9.36
C TYR A 71 -16.98 13.71 10.31
N GLY A 72 -15.81 14.35 10.17
CA GLY A 72 -14.67 14.09 11.05
C GLY A 72 -14.97 14.39 12.53
N GLN A 73 -15.67 15.50 12.81
CA GLN A 73 -16.08 15.82 14.19
C GLN A 73 -17.11 14.83 14.73
N LYS A 74 -18.07 14.41 13.89
CA LYS A 74 -19.07 13.40 14.27
C LYS A 74 -18.44 12.05 14.60
N ILE A 75 -17.44 11.63 13.82
CA ILE A 75 -16.71 10.38 14.06
C ILE A 75 -15.86 10.48 15.33
N ARG A 76 -15.16 11.61 15.54
CA ARG A 76 -14.35 11.83 16.75
C ARG A 76 -15.19 11.77 18.04
N ALA A 77 -16.47 12.14 17.98
CA ALA A 77 -17.38 12.09 19.13
C ALA A 77 -17.82 10.66 19.52
N ILE A 78 -17.55 9.64 18.68
CA ILE A 78 -17.92 8.26 18.98
C ILE A 78 -17.00 7.70 20.07
N PRO A 79 -17.53 7.10 21.15
CA PRO A 79 -16.73 6.50 22.19
C PRO A 79 -15.74 5.45 21.65
N GLY A 80 -14.49 5.53 22.07
CA GLY A 80 -13.40 4.63 21.64
C GLY A 80 -12.59 5.13 20.43
N VAL A 81 -13.03 6.17 19.74
CA VAL A 81 -12.23 6.81 18.69
C VAL A 81 -11.13 7.67 19.33
N ARG A 82 -9.87 7.34 19.04
CA ARG A 82 -8.71 8.05 19.59
C ARG A 82 -8.39 9.34 18.83
N GLU A 83 -8.34 9.28 17.50
CA GLU A 83 -8.01 10.41 16.63
C GLU A 83 -8.69 10.25 15.27
N VAL A 84 -8.93 11.37 14.59
CA VAL A 84 -9.49 11.40 13.22
C VAL A 84 -8.68 12.39 12.37
N GLU A 85 -8.16 11.88 11.26
CA GLU A 85 -7.44 12.62 10.23
C GLU A 85 -8.16 12.57 8.90
N ILE A 86 -7.97 13.61 8.09
CA ILE A 86 -8.39 13.65 6.71
C ILE A 86 -7.20 13.24 5.84
N GLU A 87 -7.41 12.23 5.01
CA GLU A 87 -6.46 11.85 3.96
C GLU A 87 -7.12 12.07 2.60
N GLN A 88 -6.50 12.92 1.77
CA GLN A 88 -7.01 13.26 0.44
C GLN A 88 -5.98 12.87 -0.62
N TRP A 89 -6.39 11.99 -1.53
CA TRP A 89 -5.63 11.72 -2.74
C TRP A 89 -5.63 12.98 -3.60
N PHE A 90 -4.46 13.59 -3.78
CA PHE A 90 -4.30 14.79 -4.60
C PHE A 90 -4.16 14.44 -6.08
N GLY A 91 -3.48 13.33 -6.38
CA GLY A 91 -3.09 12.97 -7.73
C GLY A 91 -1.96 13.87 -8.25
N GLY A 92 -2.14 14.39 -9.46
CA GLY A 92 -1.25 15.31 -10.13
C GLY A 92 -0.29 14.61 -11.09
N LYS A 93 0.61 15.41 -11.65
CA LYS A 93 1.69 14.97 -12.53
C LYS A 93 3.02 15.41 -11.96
N TYR A 94 3.93 14.44 -11.76
CA TYR A 94 5.30 14.70 -11.35
C TYR A 94 6.19 14.62 -12.59
N ILE A 95 6.69 15.76 -13.05
CA ILE A 95 7.52 15.90 -14.27
C ILE A 95 6.77 15.50 -15.55
N ASP A 96 6.53 14.20 -15.76
CA ASP A 96 5.89 13.61 -16.93
C ASP A 96 4.93 12.46 -16.57
N ASP A 97 4.31 11.83 -17.57
CA ASP A 97 3.32 10.74 -17.38
C ASP A 97 3.96 9.34 -17.47
N ARG A 98 5.29 9.25 -17.29
CA ARG A 98 5.94 7.95 -17.40
C ARG A 98 5.62 7.07 -16.18
N PRO A 99 5.55 5.73 -16.35
CA PRO A 99 5.26 4.80 -15.27
C PRO A 99 6.21 4.94 -14.06
N GLU A 100 7.46 5.37 -14.28
CA GLU A 100 8.43 5.56 -13.21
C GLU A 100 8.07 6.71 -12.26
N HIS A 101 7.38 7.73 -12.78
CA HIS A 101 6.95 8.93 -12.04
C HIS A 101 5.53 8.81 -11.47
N MET A 102 4.89 7.65 -11.65
CA MET A 102 3.58 7.39 -11.06
C MET A 102 3.72 6.86 -9.63
N PHE A 103 3.26 7.65 -8.66
CA PHE A 103 3.20 7.28 -7.25
C PHE A 103 2.03 7.99 -6.55
N ALA A 104 1.66 7.47 -5.37
CA ALA A 104 0.59 8.02 -4.56
C ALA A 104 1.02 9.36 -3.94
N ARG A 105 0.12 10.34 -3.95
CA ARG A 105 0.32 11.70 -3.43
C ARG A 105 -0.86 12.05 -2.55
N MET A 106 -0.62 12.09 -1.24
CA MET A 106 -1.64 12.24 -0.22
C MET A 106 -1.45 13.56 0.53
N ALA A 107 -2.51 14.36 0.54
CA ALA A 107 -2.65 15.50 1.44
C ALA A 107 -3.22 15.00 2.77
N ILE A 108 -2.62 15.41 3.88
CA ILE A 108 -2.89 14.88 5.22
C ILE A 108 -2.89 16.00 6.27
N GLU A 109 -3.01 15.65 7.56
CA GLU A 109 -2.83 16.59 8.67
C GLU A 109 -1.52 16.26 9.41
N PRO A 110 -0.42 17.03 9.21
CA PRO A 110 0.92 16.68 9.70
C PRO A 110 1.02 16.36 11.20
N ASP A 111 0.19 17.00 12.02
CA ASP A 111 0.16 16.79 13.47
C ASP A 111 -0.44 15.43 13.87
N LYS A 112 -1.39 14.93 13.08
CA LYS A 112 -2.16 13.72 13.38
C LYS A 112 -1.61 12.47 12.74
N PHE A 113 -0.95 12.61 11.59
CA PHE A 113 -0.41 11.48 10.83
C PHE A 113 0.43 10.52 11.67
N PHE A 114 1.38 11.04 12.45
CA PHE A 114 2.24 10.19 13.28
C PHE A 114 1.55 9.64 14.54
N ILE A 115 0.37 10.16 14.90
CA ILE A 115 -0.46 9.61 15.98
C ILE A 115 -1.24 8.39 15.45
N ILE A 116 -1.75 8.50 14.23
CA ILE A 116 -2.54 7.45 13.56
C ILE A 116 -1.62 6.35 13.03
N TYR A 117 -0.45 6.69 12.51
CA TYR A 117 0.54 5.77 11.93
C TYR A 117 1.80 5.67 12.79
N PRO A 118 1.72 5.11 14.03
CA PRO A 118 2.88 4.98 14.91
C PRO A 118 3.97 4.04 14.36
N GLU A 119 3.62 3.16 13.41
CA GLU A 119 4.56 2.27 12.72
C GLU A 119 5.48 3.01 11.73
N VAL A 120 5.11 4.24 11.34
CA VAL A 120 5.94 5.07 10.46
C VAL A 120 7.10 5.66 11.26
N LYS A 121 8.31 5.25 10.89
CA LYS A 121 9.55 5.67 11.51
C LYS A 121 10.19 6.80 10.71
N ILE A 122 10.43 7.92 11.38
CA ILE A 122 11.10 9.10 10.82
C ILE A 122 11.95 9.73 11.94
N ARG A 123 13.01 10.47 11.57
CA ARG A 123 13.80 11.21 12.56
C ARG A 123 12.98 12.37 13.14
N ASP A 124 13.11 12.61 14.44
CA ASP A 124 12.34 13.66 15.13
C ASP A 124 12.55 15.06 14.55
N GLU A 125 13.77 15.37 14.09
CA GLU A 125 14.08 16.65 13.43
C GLU A 125 13.29 16.82 12.13
N GLN A 126 13.20 15.77 11.32
CA GLN A 126 12.46 15.77 10.06
C GLN A 126 10.95 15.85 10.29
N LYS A 127 10.45 15.14 11.31
CA LYS A 127 9.06 15.21 11.75
C LYS A 127 8.67 16.63 12.15
N LYS A 128 9.49 17.29 12.98
CA LYS A 128 9.24 18.68 13.39
C LYS A 128 9.27 19.65 12.20
N ALA A 129 10.26 19.51 11.31
CA ALA A 129 10.32 20.34 10.11
C ALA A 129 9.08 20.17 9.23
N PHE A 130 8.59 18.94 9.08
CA PHE A 130 7.35 18.66 8.34
C PHE A 130 6.10 19.27 8.98
N GLN A 131 6.00 19.26 10.31
CA GLN A 131 4.86 19.85 11.04
C GLN A 131 4.89 21.40 11.02
N GLN A 132 6.07 22.01 10.94
CA GLN A 132 6.22 23.47 11.02
C GLN A 132 6.13 24.16 9.65
N GLU A 133 6.60 23.52 8.59
CA GLU A 133 6.69 24.13 7.27
C GLU A 133 5.54 23.66 6.36
N ARG A 134 4.69 24.59 5.92
CA ARG A 134 3.56 24.29 5.02
C ARG A 134 3.97 23.78 3.64
N SER A 135 5.14 24.20 3.16
CA SER A 135 5.73 23.70 1.92
C SER A 135 6.49 22.39 2.11
N ALA A 136 6.50 21.79 3.30
CA ALA A 136 7.20 20.53 3.49
C ALA A 136 6.41 19.34 2.96
N CYS A 137 7.15 18.38 2.41
CA CYS A 137 6.65 17.04 2.16
C CYS A 137 7.58 16.00 2.78
N ILE A 138 7.03 14.80 2.97
CA ILE A 138 7.79 13.60 3.31
C ILE A 138 7.52 12.49 2.30
N ALA A 139 8.49 11.63 2.09
CA ALA A 139 8.38 10.52 1.15
C ALA A 139 8.79 9.20 1.81
N GLY A 140 8.21 8.10 1.35
CA GLY A 140 8.67 6.77 1.72
C GLY A 140 10.09 6.51 1.19
N LYS A 141 10.87 5.72 1.94
CA LYS A 141 12.26 5.40 1.60
C LYS A 141 12.44 4.81 0.20
N GLU A 142 11.57 3.89 -0.22
CA GLU A 142 11.67 3.27 -1.54
C GLU A 142 11.40 4.28 -2.66
N LEU A 143 10.42 5.17 -2.49
CA LEU A 143 10.13 6.25 -3.44
C LEU A 143 11.33 7.20 -3.57
N ALA A 144 11.88 7.64 -2.45
CA ALA A 144 13.03 8.54 -2.45
C ALA A 144 14.25 7.90 -3.13
N GLN A 145 14.49 6.61 -2.90
CA GLN A 145 15.57 5.88 -3.58
C GLN A 145 15.32 5.72 -5.08
N LYS A 146 14.08 5.37 -5.48
CA LYS A 146 13.68 5.20 -6.88
C LYS A 146 13.85 6.49 -7.69
N LEU A 147 13.49 7.63 -7.11
CA LEU A 147 13.56 8.94 -7.75
C LEU A 147 14.85 9.70 -7.44
N HIS A 148 15.78 9.09 -6.70
CA HIS A 148 17.06 9.68 -6.28
C HIS A 148 16.89 11.01 -5.53
N TRP A 149 15.83 11.13 -4.74
CA TRP A 149 15.56 12.33 -3.95
C TRP A 149 16.42 12.40 -2.70
N ASN A 150 16.89 13.62 -2.41
CA ASN A 150 17.63 13.99 -1.22
C ASN A 150 16.83 14.97 -0.37
N LEU A 151 17.21 15.07 0.89
CA LEU A 151 16.59 16.05 1.78
C LEU A 151 16.86 17.47 1.30
N SER A 152 15.83 18.30 1.38
CA SER A 152 15.76 19.67 0.87
C SER A 152 15.59 19.79 -0.65
N ASP A 153 15.39 18.70 -1.38
CA ASP A 153 15.02 18.77 -2.79
C ASP A 153 13.66 19.45 -2.97
N ARG A 154 13.53 20.23 -4.05
CA ARG A 154 12.28 20.89 -4.42
C ARG A 154 11.50 20.01 -5.39
N ILE A 155 10.29 19.63 -5.00
CA ILE A 155 9.40 18.75 -5.74
C ILE A 155 8.19 19.56 -6.19
N THR A 156 8.01 19.69 -7.50
CA THR A 156 6.85 20.37 -8.08
C THR A 156 5.84 19.35 -8.59
N ILE A 157 4.59 19.48 -8.15
CA ILE A 157 3.47 18.66 -8.59
C ILE A 157 2.50 19.55 -9.36
N LYS A 158 2.27 19.21 -10.62
CA LYS A 158 1.25 19.86 -11.44
C LYS A 158 -0.10 19.23 -11.16
N GLY A 159 -1.09 20.04 -10.79
CA GLY A 159 -2.42 19.54 -10.47
C GLY A 159 -3.17 18.98 -11.68
N ASP A 160 -3.98 17.94 -11.45
CA ASP A 160 -4.89 17.34 -12.41
C ASP A 160 -6.36 17.36 -11.91
N ILE A 161 -6.66 16.67 -10.81
CA ILE A 161 -7.95 16.60 -10.12
C ILE A 161 -8.24 17.93 -9.45
N PHE A 162 -7.24 18.47 -8.77
CA PHE A 162 -7.26 19.82 -8.21
C PHE A 162 -6.42 20.70 -9.12
N PRO A 163 -6.99 21.75 -9.74
CA PRO A 163 -6.29 22.57 -10.74
C PRO A 163 -5.34 23.58 -10.09
N VAL A 164 -4.43 23.09 -9.24
CA VAL A 164 -3.44 23.90 -8.50
C VAL A 164 -2.07 23.25 -8.65
N ASN A 165 -1.04 24.06 -8.87
CA ASN A 165 0.34 23.59 -8.87
C ASN A 165 0.91 23.77 -7.48
N LEU A 166 1.51 22.70 -6.95
CA LEU A 166 2.09 22.69 -5.62
C LEU A 166 3.60 22.52 -5.73
N GLU A 167 4.32 23.23 -4.88
CA GLU A 167 5.76 23.15 -4.77
C GLU A 167 6.10 22.81 -3.33
N PHE A 168 6.84 21.72 -3.17
CA PHE A 168 7.21 21.19 -1.88
C PHE A 168 8.72 21.09 -1.72
N THR A 169 9.17 21.14 -0.49
CA THR A 169 10.54 20.83 -0.09
C THR A 169 10.54 19.53 0.68
N LEU A 170 11.38 18.57 0.27
CA LEU A 170 11.46 17.27 0.93
C LEU A 170 12.16 17.40 2.29
N ARG A 171 11.39 17.41 3.38
CA ARG A 171 11.95 17.55 4.74
C ARG A 171 12.20 16.23 5.43
N GLY A 172 11.59 15.15 4.95
CA GLY A 172 11.64 13.86 5.62
C GLY A 172 11.58 12.70 4.66
N ILE A 173 12.30 11.64 5.03
CA ILE A 173 12.17 10.33 4.40
C ILE A 173 11.83 9.37 5.53
N PHE A 174 10.70 8.68 5.39
CA PHE A 174 10.20 7.77 6.43
C PHE A 174 10.27 6.32 5.98
N GLU A 175 10.30 5.42 6.96
CA GLU A 175 10.23 3.98 6.78
C GLU A 175 8.92 3.46 7.37
N SER A 176 8.26 2.54 6.68
CA SER A 176 7.06 1.86 7.17
C SER A 176 7.17 0.36 6.90
N PRO A 177 6.71 -0.51 7.82
CA PRO A 177 6.60 -1.94 7.53
C PRO A 177 5.50 -2.24 6.51
N CYS A 178 4.62 -1.28 6.22
CA CYS A 178 3.54 -1.43 5.24
C CYS A 178 4.03 -1.02 3.85
N ALA A 179 4.06 -1.97 2.91
CA ALA A 179 4.54 -1.73 1.54
C ALA A 179 3.82 -0.58 0.81
N GLY A 180 2.54 -0.34 1.12
CA GLY A 180 1.77 0.76 0.52
C GLY A 180 2.30 2.16 0.90
N PHE A 181 2.93 2.29 2.08
CA PHE A 181 3.51 3.55 2.56
C PHE A 181 4.92 3.79 2.02
N SER A 182 5.64 2.74 1.60
CA SER A 182 7.00 2.87 1.07
C SER A 182 7.07 3.62 -0.27
N ASN A 183 6.00 3.55 -1.08
CA ASN A 183 5.90 4.20 -2.40
C ASN A 183 4.90 5.37 -2.40
N LEU A 184 4.91 6.19 -1.34
CA LEU A 184 3.97 7.29 -1.11
C LEU A 184 4.72 8.61 -0.82
N MET A 185 4.21 9.71 -1.36
CA MET A 185 4.55 11.07 -0.96
C MET A 185 3.38 11.68 -0.17
N THR A 186 3.70 12.30 0.97
CA THR A 186 2.73 12.83 1.92
C THR A 186 3.05 14.29 2.22
N PHE A 187 2.02 15.15 2.25
CA PHE A 187 2.16 16.59 2.50
C PHE A 187 0.95 17.16 3.25
N GLY A 188 1.13 18.32 3.90
CA GLY A 188 0.10 19.02 4.67
C GLY A 188 -0.62 20.14 3.93
#